data_AF-A0Z0C5-F1
#
_entry.id   AF-A0Z0C5-F1
#
_cell.length_a   1.000
_cell.length_b   1.000
_cell.length_c   1.000
_cell.angle_alpha   90.00
_cell.angle_beta   90.00
_cell.angle_gamma   90.00
#
_symmetry.space_group_name_H-M   'P 1'
#
loop_
_entity.id
_entity.type
_entity.pdbx_description
1 polymer ?
#
loop_
_entity_poly.entity_id
_entity_poly.type
_entity_poly.pdbx_seq_one_letter_code
_entity_poly.pdbx_strand_id
1 'polypeptide(L)'
;MQRILKRNDAFDSVNVVNFRTKNKAIEFDNLSSLTALGMSEASSIFNSTEEREILGWFRDGSVTRKELQQKLKIVVQEQQNYDAVSTRLTLEEMAPERTLVIDTTVYNPQQAASQILSYLKVNQPMECLSMS
;
A
#
# COMPACT_ATOMS: atom_id res chain seq x y z
N MET A 1 2.33 1.54 3.70
CA MET A 1 0.94 1.09 3.98
C MET A 1 -0.13 2.18 3.89
N GLN A 2 0.12 3.43 4.28
CA GLN A 2 -0.87 4.53 4.18
C GLN A 2 -1.50 4.67 2.77
N ARG A 3 -0.75 4.36 1.71
CA ARG A 3 -1.25 4.38 0.33
C ARG A 3 -2.42 3.42 0.11
N ILE A 4 -2.40 2.19 0.64
CA ILE A 4 -3.51 1.21 0.42
C ILE A 4 -4.74 1.61 1.22
N LEU A 5 -4.53 2.13 2.43
CA LEU A 5 -5.63 2.51 3.33
C LEU A 5 -6.31 3.82 2.90
N LYS A 6 -5.58 4.73 2.24
CA LYS A 6 -6.08 6.03 1.75
C LYS A 6 -6.22 6.14 0.23
N ARG A 7 -5.96 5.07 -0.53
CA ARG A 7 -6.29 5.03 -1.96
C ARG A 7 -7.80 5.21 -2.06
N ASN A 8 -8.18 6.20 -2.87
CA ASN A 8 -9.55 6.48 -3.30
C ASN A 8 -9.53 6.35 -4.82
N ASP A 9 -9.22 5.15 -5.30
CA ASP A 9 -9.04 4.84 -6.72
C ASP A 9 -10.07 3.82 -7.23
N ALA A 10 -10.01 3.50 -8.53
CA ALA A 10 -11.00 2.64 -9.17
C ALA A 10 -11.08 1.20 -8.59
N PHE A 11 -10.05 0.74 -7.85
CA PHE A 11 -10.08 -0.55 -7.15
C PHE A 11 -10.86 -0.48 -5.82
N ASP A 12 -11.14 0.70 -5.27
CA ASP A 12 -12.07 0.86 -4.15
C ASP A 12 -13.55 0.71 -4.60
N SER A 13 -13.81 0.95 -5.88
CA SER A 13 -15.16 1.00 -6.46
C SER A 13 -15.81 -0.37 -6.69
N VAL A 14 -15.18 -1.48 -6.31
CA VAL A 14 -15.68 -2.84 -6.64
C VAL A 14 -16.90 -3.24 -5.78
N ASN A 15 -17.41 -2.36 -4.92
CA ASN A 15 -18.75 -2.51 -4.33
C ASN A 15 -19.33 -1.15 -3.89
N VAL A 16 -19.63 -0.26 -4.85
CA VAL A 16 -20.49 0.89 -4.56
C VAL A 16 -21.94 0.41 -4.44
N VAL A 17 -22.25 -0.28 -3.34
CA VAL A 17 -23.64 -0.39 -2.88
C VAL A 17 -23.91 0.85 -2.05
N ASN A 18 -24.68 1.78 -2.64
CA ASN A 18 -25.15 3.01 -2.00
C ASN A 18 -25.84 2.71 -0.65
N PHE A 19 -25.08 2.75 0.45
CA PHE A 19 -25.63 2.78 1.79
C PHE A 19 -25.42 4.17 2.39
N ARG A 20 -26.24 5.12 1.95
CA ARG A 20 -26.62 6.26 2.78
C ARG A 20 -27.54 5.76 3.90
N THR A 21 -26.99 4.96 4.81
CA THR A 21 -27.62 4.74 6.11
C THR A 21 -26.91 5.64 7.09
N LYS A 22 -27.66 6.58 7.67
CA LYS A 22 -27.26 7.30 8.87
C LYS A 22 -26.82 6.26 9.89
N ASN A 23 -25.52 6.07 10.06
CA ASN A 23 -24.99 5.09 10.97
C ASN A 23 -25.28 5.59 12.38
N LYS A 24 -26.28 4.94 12.99
CA LYS A 24 -26.61 4.98 14.40
C LYS A 24 -25.29 4.83 15.17
N ALA A 25 -24.98 5.79 16.03
CA ALA A 25 -23.86 5.75 16.95
C ALA A 25 -23.97 4.49 17.82
N ILE A 26 -23.36 3.40 17.38
CA ILE A 26 -23.30 2.14 18.12
C ILE A 26 -21.87 1.64 17.97
N GLU A 27 -21.19 1.55 19.12
CA GLU A 27 -19.84 0.98 19.33
C GLU A 27 -18.62 1.83 18.91
N PHE A 28 -18.61 3.13 19.22
CA PHE A 28 -17.39 3.95 19.07
C PHE A 28 -16.34 3.73 20.18
N ASP A 29 -16.72 3.21 21.35
CA ASP A 29 -15.88 3.30 22.56
C ASP A 29 -14.99 2.08 22.88
N ASN A 30 -15.16 0.93 22.24
CA ASN A 30 -14.48 -0.32 22.67
C ASN A 30 -13.47 -0.91 21.68
N LEU A 31 -13.13 -0.19 20.61
CA LEU A 31 -12.07 -0.63 19.69
C LEU A 31 -10.70 -0.12 20.15
N SER A 32 -10.12 -0.85 21.09
CA SER A 32 -8.77 -0.65 21.60
C SER A 32 -7.71 -1.37 20.75
N SER A 33 -8.11 -2.30 19.87
CA SER A 33 -7.20 -3.11 19.05
C SER A 33 -7.83 -3.60 17.75
N LEU A 34 -7.02 -3.97 16.76
CA LEU A 34 -7.44 -4.64 15.52
C LEU A 34 -7.99 -6.05 15.78
N THR A 35 -7.55 -6.70 16.86
CA THR A 35 -8.12 -7.99 17.30
C THR A 35 -9.59 -7.87 17.66
N ALA A 36 -10.03 -6.73 18.23
CA ALA A 36 -11.43 -6.45 18.52
C ALA A 36 -12.28 -6.22 17.24
N LEU A 37 -11.65 -6.04 16.08
CA LEU A 37 -12.32 -6.08 14.76
C LEU A 37 -12.48 -7.51 14.23
N GLY A 38 -12.08 -8.54 14.98
CA GLY A 38 -12.06 -9.93 14.54
C GLY A 38 -10.91 -10.25 13.58
N MET A 39 -9.88 -9.39 13.53
CA MET A 39 -8.74 -9.50 12.61
C MET A 39 -7.47 -9.80 13.41
N SER A 40 -7.38 -11.01 13.95
CA SER A 40 -6.24 -11.43 14.78
C SER A 40 -4.91 -11.40 14.01
N GLU A 41 -4.98 -11.75 12.74
CA GLU A 41 -3.87 -11.85 11.81
C GLU A 41 -3.30 -10.48 11.42
N ALA A 42 -4.10 -9.41 11.56
CA ALA A 42 -3.61 -8.05 11.34
C ALA A 42 -2.66 -7.59 12.46
N SER A 43 -2.85 -8.08 13.69
CA SER A 43 -2.03 -7.65 14.84
C SER A 43 -0.56 -8.04 14.74
N SER A 44 -0.22 -9.06 13.93
CA SER A 44 1.17 -9.44 13.65
C SER A 44 1.82 -8.66 12.51
N ILE A 45 1.04 -7.85 11.77
CA ILE A 45 1.51 -7.09 10.60
C ILE A 45 1.79 -5.63 10.96
N PHE A 46 0.96 -5.05 11.82
CA PHE A 46 1.08 -3.64 12.22
C PHE A 46 1.80 -3.51 13.55
N ASN A 47 2.67 -2.52 13.67
CA ASN A 47 3.19 -2.12 14.97
C ASN A 47 2.17 -1.26 15.75
N SER A 48 2.41 -1.05 17.04
CA SER A 48 1.50 -0.32 17.93
C SER A 48 1.26 1.14 17.56
N THR A 49 2.15 1.76 16.77
CA THR A 49 1.95 3.13 16.26
C THR A 49 1.02 3.11 15.06
N GLU A 50 1.26 2.21 14.11
CA GLU A 50 0.40 2.03 12.93
C GLU A 50 -1.01 1.61 13.33
N GLU A 51 -1.15 0.68 14.29
CA GLU A 51 -2.45 0.25 14.80
C GLU A 51 -3.23 1.43 15.41
N ARG A 52 -2.57 2.32 16.16
CA ARG A 52 -3.21 3.52 16.71
C ARG A 52 -3.63 4.50 15.62
N GLU A 53 -2.83 4.69 14.57
CA GLU A 53 -3.20 5.54 13.44
C GLU A 53 -4.43 4.99 12.72
N ILE A 54 -4.46 3.68 12.46
CA ILE A 54 -5.56 3.00 11.78
C ILE A 54 -6.85 3.08 12.59
N LEU A 55 -6.78 2.83 13.90
CA LEU A 55 -7.91 2.99 14.81
C LEU A 55 -8.34 4.46 14.92
N GLY A 56 -7.42 5.41 14.75
CA GLY A 56 -7.71 6.83 14.65
C GLY A 56 -8.69 7.15 13.52
N TRP A 57 -8.49 6.57 12.32
CA TRP A 57 -9.38 6.75 11.16
C TRP A 57 -10.76 6.13 11.32
N PHE A 58 -10.90 5.12 12.19
CA PHE A 58 -12.20 4.60 12.55
C PHE A 58 -12.90 5.54 13.54
N ARG A 59 -12.17 6.05 14.54
CA ARG A 59 -12.70 6.96 15.58
C ARG A 59 -13.12 8.30 15.03
N ASP A 60 -12.37 8.85 14.08
CA ASP A 60 -12.70 10.13 13.42
C ASP A 60 -13.79 9.99 12.34
N GLY A 61 -14.24 8.76 12.05
CA GLY A 61 -15.29 8.46 11.08
C GLY A 61 -14.83 8.52 9.62
N SER A 62 -13.52 8.64 9.35
CA SER A 62 -12.96 8.62 8.00
C SER A 62 -13.16 7.28 7.29
N VAL A 63 -13.28 6.18 8.05
CA VAL A 63 -13.47 4.82 7.53
C VAL A 63 -14.50 4.08 8.39
N THR A 64 -15.46 3.40 7.76
CA THR A 64 -16.41 2.54 8.47
C THR A 64 -15.76 1.23 8.93
N ARG A 65 -16.34 0.57 9.94
CA ARG A 65 -15.86 -0.74 10.44
C ARG A 65 -15.71 -1.77 9.32
N LYS A 66 -16.69 -1.83 8.42
CA LYS A 66 -16.73 -2.79 7.31
C LYS A 66 -15.64 -2.51 6.28
N GLU A 67 -15.46 -1.25 5.90
CA GLU A 67 -14.39 -0.83 4.99
C GLU A 67 -13.01 -1.14 5.57
N LEU A 68 -12.83 -0.85 6.87
CA LEU A 68 -11.58 -1.13 7.56
C LEU A 68 -11.28 -2.64 7.59
N GLN A 69 -12.26 -3.47 7.93
CA GLN A 69 -12.10 -4.93 7.90
C GLN A 69 -11.74 -5.45 6.50
N GLN A 70 -12.41 -4.94 5.45
CA GLN A 70 -12.13 -5.34 4.08
C GLN A 70 -10.72 -4.94 3.64
N LYS A 71 -10.29 -3.72 3.94
CA LYS A 71 -8.94 -3.23 3.61
C LYS A 71 -7.86 -4.00 4.39
N LEU A 72 -8.06 -4.26 5.67
CA LEU A 72 -7.14 -5.06 6.49
C LEU A 72 -7.01 -6.49 5.97
N LYS A 73 -8.12 -7.11 5.54
CA LYS A 73 -8.09 -8.46 4.96
C LYS A 73 -7.23 -8.53 3.69
N ILE A 74 -7.30 -7.50 2.84
CA ILE A 74 -6.44 -7.40 1.65
C ILE A 74 -4.97 -7.35 2.06
N VAL A 75 -4.62 -6.48 3.02
CA VAL A 75 -3.23 -6.34 3.49
C VAL A 75 -2.70 -7.64 4.09
N VAL A 76 -3.51 -8.34 4.90
CA VAL A 76 -3.14 -9.65 5.46
C VAL A 76 -2.86 -10.65 4.35
N GLN A 77 -3.74 -10.71 3.34
CA GLN A 77 -3.59 -11.66 2.24
C GLN A 77 -2.38 -11.35 1.36
N GLU A 78 -2.09 -10.07 1.11
CA GLU A 78 -0.90 -9.63 0.36
C GLU A 78 0.38 -10.02 1.11
N GLN A 79 0.43 -9.78 2.42
CA GLN A 79 1.60 -10.11 3.24
C GLN A 79 1.85 -11.62 3.32
N GLN A 80 0.79 -12.44 3.34
CA GLN A 80 0.91 -13.90 3.36
C GLN A 80 1.37 -14.48 2.02
N ASN A 81 0.98 -13.85 0.91
CA ASN A 81 1.23 -14.39 -0.43
C ASN A 81 2.47 -13.80 -1.11
N TYR A 82 2.99 -12.67 -0.63
CA TYR A 82 4.05 -11.94 -1.30
C TYR A 82 5.12 -11.46 -0.31
N ASP A 83 6.30 -12.08 -0.37
CA ASP A 83 7.50 -11.54 0.27
C ASP A 83 8.12 -10.47 -0.64
N ALA A 84 7.69 -9.23 -0.44
CA ALA A 84 8.18 -8.09 -1.21
C ALA A 84 9.69 -7.85 -1.03
N VAL A 85 10.25 -8.19 0.14
CA VAL A 85 11.67 -7.95 0.44
C VAL A 85 12.52 -8.96 -0.30
N SER A 86 12.22 -10.25 -0.14
CA SER A 86 12.94 -11.32 -0.83
C SER A 86 12.80 -11.21 -2.35
N THR A 87 11.61 -10.87 -2.85
CA THR A 87 11.39 -10.65 -4.28
C THR A 87 12.23 -9.48 -4.80
N ARG A 88 12.28 -8.36 -4.07
CA ARG A 88 13.10 -7.21 -4.44
C ARG A 88 14.58 -7.59 -4.50
N LEU A 89 15.11 -8.21 -3.45
CA LEU A 89 16.51 -8.63 -3.38
C LEU A 89 16.87 -9.58 -4.53
N THR A 90 15.99 -10.54 -4.81
CA THR A 90 16.17 -11.48 -5.93
C THR A 90 16.25 -10.75 -7.27
N LEU A 91 15.40 -9.76 -7.52
CA LEU A 91 15.42 -9.00 -8.78
C LEU A 91 16.66 -8.11 -8.90
N GLU A 92 17.07 -7.48 -7.81
CA GLU A 92 18.30 -6.67 -7.74
C GLU A 92 19.55 -7.54 -8.02
N GLU A 93 19.60 -8.77 -7.50
CA GLU A 93 20.71 -9.71 -7.73
C GLU A 93 20.71 -10.33 -9.14
N MET A 94 19.55 -10.76 -9.64
CA MET A 94 19.46 -11.48 -10.92
C MET A 94 19.71 -10.57 -12.13
N ALA A 95 19.35 -9.29 -12.03
CA ALA A 95 19.41 -8.38 -13.15
C ALA A 95 19.74 -6.94 -12.70
N PRO A 96 20.90 -6.69 -12.07
CA PRO A 96 21.23 -5.40 -11.49
C PRO A 96 21.20 -4.25 -12.50
N GLU A 97 21.72 -4.48 -13.72
CA GLU A 97 21.73 -3.50 -14.82
C GLU A 97 20.36 -3.31 -15.49
N ARG A 98 19.36 -4.12 -15.11
CA ARG A 98 18.00 -4.07 -15.68
C ARG A 98 16.92 -3.84 -14.61
N THR A 99 17.33 -3.59 -13.37
CA THR A 99 16.44 -3.37 -12.23
C THR A 99 16.65 -1.99 -11.64
N LEU A 100 15.57 -1.19 -11.61
CA LEU A 100 15.51 0.09 -10.90
C LEU A 100 14.51 -0.02 -9.75
N VAL A 101 14.97 0.28 -8.53
CA VAL A 101 14.13 0.31 -7.34
C VAL A 101 13.85 1.74 -6.91
N ILE A 102 12.57 2.08 -6.74
CA ILE A 102 12.14 3.42 -6.34
C ILE A 102 11.26 3.31 -5.10
N ASP A 103 11.69 3.94 -4.01
CA ASP A 103 10.88 4.06 -2.81
C ASP A 103 9.86 5.20 -2.95
N THR A 104 8.63 4.84 -3.28
CA THR A 104 7.52 5.80 -3.43
C THR A 104 7.01 6.40 -2.12
N THR A 105 7.52 5.96 -0.96
CA THR A 105 7.24 6.60 0.33
C THR A 105 8.17 7.77 0.62
N VAL A 106 9.35 7.77 -0.01
CA VAL A 106 10.36 8.83 0.07
C VAL A 106 10.25 9.79 -1.10
N TYR A 107 10.03 9.26 -2.31
CA TYR A 107 10.01 10.05 -3.54
C TYR A 107 8.60 10.36 -4.00
N ASN A 108 8.34 11.65 -4.25
CA ASN A 108 7.11 12.10 -4.89
C ASN A 108 7.07 11.69 -6.37
N PRO A 109 5.91 11.81 -7.05
CA PRO A 109 5.76 11.36 -8.44
C PRO A 109 6.78 11.97 -9.41
N GLN A 110 7.09 13.26 -9.29
CA GLN A 110 8.05 13.95 -10.15
C GLN A 110 9.49 13.45 -9.92
N GLN A 111 9.86 13.19 -8.66
CA GLN A 111 11.15 12.63 -8.30
C GLN A 111 11.31 11.19 -8.78
N ALA A 112 10.27 10.36 -8.61
CA ALA A 112 10.24 9.01 -9.14
C ALA A 112 10.40 8.99 -10.67
N ALA A 113 9.65 9.85 -11.38
CA ALA A 113 9.77 9.98 -12.83
C ALA A 113 11.18 10.40 -13.27
N SER A 114 11.82 11.29 -12.52
CA SER A 114 13.20 11.72 -12.80
C SER A 114 14.20 10.57 -12.67
N GLN A 115 14.05 9.70 -11.66
CA GLN A 115 14.90 8.51 -11.50
C GLN A 115 14.73 7.53 -12.65
N ILE A 116 13.49 7.30 -13.10
CA ILE A 116 13.20 6.44 -14.27
C ILE A 116 13.91 6.99 -15.51
N LEU A 117 13.77 8.28 -15.79
CA LEU A 117 14.39 8.90 -16.97
C LEU A 117 15.92 8.84 -16.92
N SER A 118 16.53 9.07 -15.75
CA SER A 118 17.97 8.96 -15.58
C SER A 118 18.47 7.54 -15.83
N TYR A 119 17.78 6.55 -15.25
CA TYR A 119 18.10 5.14 -15.43
C TYR A 119 18.03 4.70 -16.89
N LEU A 120 16.98 5.10 -17.61
CA LEU A 120 16.82 4.80 -19.03
C LEU A 120 17.92 5.43 -19.90
N LYS A 121 18.41 6.63 -19.56
CA LYS A 121 19.49 7.30 -20.31
C LYS A 121 20.85 6.63 -20.12
N VAL A 122 21.14 6.14 -18.92
CA VAL A 122 22.41 5.45 -18.62
C VAL A 122 22.48 4.09 -19.33
N ASN A 123 21.32 3.43 -19.50
CA ASN A 123 21.23 2.08 -20.07
C ASN A 123 20.77 2.05 -21.54
N GLN A 124 20.82 3.18 -22.25
CA GLN A 124 20.69 3.12 -23.71
C GLN A 124 21.93 2.41 -24.28
N PRO A 125 21.78 1.33 -25.05
CA PRO A 125 22.90 0.84 -25.84
C PRO A 125 23.36 2.00 -26.73
N MET A 126 24.67 2.25 -26.78
CA MET A 126 25.26 2.98 -27.89
C MET A 126 24.98 2.16 -29.15
N GLU A 127 23.79 2.32 -29.74
CA GLU A 127 23.57 1.90 -31.11
C GLU A 127 24.58 2.66 -31.95
N CYS A 128 25.46 1.89 -32.56
CA CYS A 128 26.59 2.29 -33.35
C CYS A 128 26.26 3.56 -34.15
N LEU A 129 26.88 4.68 -33.78
CA LEU A 129 27.20 5.76 -34.71
C LEU A 129 28.24 5.22 -35.71
N SER A 130 27.87 4.24 -36.53
CA SER A 130 28.62 3.87 -37.71
C SER A 130 28.20 4.80 -38.82
N MET A 131 29.14 5.68 -39.16
CA MET A 131 29.15 6.53 -40.34
C MET A 131 28.63 5.82 -41.59
N SER A 132 27.81 6.52 -42.36
CA SER A 132 27.79 6.49 -43.82
C SER A 132 27.19 7.80 -44.33
#